data_AF-A0A9E1J682-F1
#
_entry.id   AF-A0A9E1J682-F1
#
_cell.length_a   1.000
_cell.length_b   1.000
_cell.length_c   1.000
_cell.angle_alpha   90.00
_cell.angle_beta   90.00
_cell.angle_gamma   90.00
#
_symmetry.space_group_name_H-M   'P 1'
#
loop_
_entity.id
_entity.type
_entity.pdbx_description
1 polymer ?
#
loop_
_entity_poly.entity_id
_entity_poly.type
_entity_poly.pdbx_seq_one_letter_code
_entity_poly.pdbx_strand_id
1 'polypeptide(L)'
;VFITIDPERDTVSHLNDYVKNFHKDMIGLTGSAEEIKKAAKVYRVYFRKAETAENAGKDYLMDHSSVVYLMDRQGRYITHFTHQSQSTDIEAALRKHL
;
A
#
# COMPACT_ATOMS: atom_id res chain seq x y z
N VAL A 1 -1.32 -3.68 7.44
CA VAL A 1 0.03 -3.61 6.84
C VAL A 1 -0.02 -2.60 5.71
N PHE A 2 0.97 -1.72 5.63
CA PHE A 2 1.13 -0.72 4.58
C PHE A 2 2.46 -0.99 3.87
N ILE A 3 2.45 -1.16 2.54
CA ILE A 3 3.64 -1.49 1.76
C ILE A 3 3.88 -0.35 0.77
N THR A 4 5.09 0.23 0.78
CA THR A 4 5.44 1.29 -0.18
C THR A 4 5.53 0.76 -1.62
N ILE A 5 5.30 1.65 -2.58
CA ILE A 5 5.59 1.45 -4.01
C ILE A 5 6.80 2.27 -4.48
N ASP A 6 7.43 3.03 -3.58
CA ASP A 6 8.51 3.98 -3.85
C ASP A 6 9.64 3.93 -2.80
N PRO A 7 10.44 2.85 -2.82
CA PRO A 7 11.49 2.64 -1.81
C PRO A 7 12.65 3.64 -1.88
N GLU A 8 12.73 4.48 -2.93
CA GLU A 8 13.75 5.52 -3.05
C GLU A 8 13.50 6.70 -2.09
N ARG A 9 12.23 6.98 -1.76
CA ARG A 9 11.83 8.05 -0.82
C ARG A 9 11.36 7.50 0.53
N ASP A 10 10.74 6.32 0.51
CA ASP A 10 10.10 5.71 1.67
C ASP A 10 11.07 4.84 2.48
N THR A 11 11.89 5.51 3.30
CA THR A 11 12.80 4.87 4.25
C THR A 11 12.03 4.22 5.42
N VAL A 12 12.71 3.32 6.13
CA VAL A 12 12.15 2.67 7.33
C VAL A 12 11.70 3.69 8.38
N SER A 13 12.49 4.75 8.61
CA SER A 13 12.15 5.80 9.58
C SER A 13 10.91 6.56 9.13
N HIS A 14 10.88 7.03 7.87
CA HIS A 14 9.75 7.79 7.34
C HIS A 14 8.44 6.99 7.39
N LEU A 15 8.47 5.71 6.97
CA LEU A 15 7.28 4.86 7.01
C LEU A 15 6.81 4.57 8.42
N ASN A 16 7.72 4.30 9.36
CA ASN A 16 7.39 4.06 10.75
C ASN A 16 6.70 5.27 11.39
N ASP A 17 7.21 6.47 11.13
CA ASP A 17 6.62 7.70 11.63
C ASP A 17 5.26 7.97 10.97
N TYR A 18 5.16 7.72 9.66
CA TYR A 18 3.91 7.85 8.91
C TYR A 18 2.80 6.95 9.45
N VAL A 19 3.03 5.63 9.56
CA VAL A 19 1.97 4.69 9.96
C VAL A 19 1.50 4.88 11.40
N LYS A 20 2.37 5.34 12.30
CA LYS A 20 2.03 5.62 13.69
C LYS A 20 1.07 6.79 13.88
N ASN A 21 1.02 7.72 12.92
CA ASN A 21 0.04 8.80 12.94
C ASN A 21 -1.39 8.32 12.68
N PHE A 22 -1.57 7.11 12.15
CA PHE A 22 -2.89 6.53 11.87
C PHE A 22 -3.33 5.55 12.96
N HIS A 23 -2.50 4.56 13.29
CA HIS A 23 -2.83 3.58 14.33
C HIS A 23 -1.58 2.86 14.84
N LYS A 24 -1.54 2.61 16.16
CA LYS A 24 -0.38 1.96 16.83
C LYS A 24 -0.04 0.56 16.30
N ASP A 25 -1.03 -0.16 15.78
CA ASP A 25 -0.87 -1.54 15.29
C ASP A 25 -0.57 -1.59 13.78
N MET A 26 -0.45 -0.45 13.10
CA MET A 26 -0.07 -0.43 11.69
C MET A 26 1.43 -0.70 11.53
N ILE A 27 1.74 -1.58 10.57
CA ILE A 27 3.10 -1.96 10.20
C ILE A 27 3.37 -1.44 8.79
N GLY A 28 4.39 -0.59 8.65
CA GLY A 28 4.92 -0.12 7.38
C GLY A 28 6.05 -1.03 6.87
N LEU A 29 6.03 -1.39 5.58
CA LEU A 29 7.03 -2.22 4.94
C LEU A 29 7.67 -1.47 3.76
N THR A 30 8.99 -1.50 3.70
CA THR A 30 9.84 -1.08 2.58
C THR A 30 10.93 -2.12 2.33
N GLY A 31 11.65 -2.00 1.23
CA GLY A 31 12.67 -2.94 0.81
C GLY A 31 13.33 -2.50 -0.50
N SER A 32 14.05 -3.42 -1.14
CA SER A 32 14.63 -3.16 -2.46
C SER A 32 13.54 -3.00 -3.54
N ALA A 33 13.86 -2.28 -4.62
CA ALA A 33 12.95 -2.13 -5.76
C ALA A 33 12.49 -3.48 -6.33
N GLU A 34 13.34 -4.52 -6.28
CA GLU A 34 12.99 -5.87 -6.74
C GLU A 34 12.02 -6.59 -5.80
N GLU A 35 12.16 -6.44 -4.48
CA GLU A 35 11.19 -6.97 -3.52
C GLU A 35 9.83 -6.30 -3.66
N ILE A 36 9.80 -4.97 -3.82
CA ILE A 36 8.57 -4.22 -4.04
C ILE A 36 7.90 -4.64 -5.37
N LYS A 37 8.66 -4.75 -6.47
CA LYS A 37 8.14 -5.25 -7.75
C LYS A 37 7.57 -6.68 -7.62
N LYS A 38 8.26 -7.56 -6.89
CA LYS A 38 7.81 -8.93 -6.64
C LYS A 38 6.49 -8.93 -5.85
N ALA A 39 6.39 -8.15 -4.78
CA ALA A 39 5.17 -8.02 -4.00
C ALA A 39 4.03 -7.46 -4.87
N ALA A 40 4.25 -6.35 -5.57
CA ALA A 40 3.27 -5.74 -6.47
C ALA A 40 2.77 -6.74 -7.53
N LYS A 41 3.66 -7.56 -8.11
CA LYS A 41 3.28 -8.60 -9.07
C LYS A 41 2.37 -9.67 -8.44
N VAL A 42 2.69 -10.16 -7.25
CA VAL A 42 1.88 -11.18 -6.54
C VAL A 42 0.49 -10.63 -6.20
N TYR A 43 0.43 -9.38 -5.76
CA TYR A 43 -0.83 -8.70 -5.41
C TYR A 43 -1.49 -8.00 -6.61
N ARG A 44 -0.96 -8.14 -7.83
CA ARG A 44 -1.49 -7.53 -9.06
C ARG A 44 -1.69 -6.01 -8.95
N VAL A 45 -0.81 -5.33 -8.22
CA VAL A 45 -0.80 -3.87 -8.06
C VAL A 45 0.04 -3.27 -9.19
N TYR A 46 -0.57 -2.37 -9.96
CA TYR A 46 0.15 -1.51 -10.87
C TYR A 46 0.78 -0.35 -10.11
N PHE A 47 2.01 0.03 -10.48
CA PHE A 47 2.61 1.28 -10.07
C PHE A 47 3.61 1.78 -11.12
N ARG A 48 3.78 3.11 -11.20
CA ARG A 48 4.67 3.77 -12.17
C ARG A 48 5.08 5.15 -11.65
N LYS A 49 6.34 5.53 -11.89
CA LYS A 49 6.76 6.94 -11.82
C LYS A 49 6.10 7.73 -12.95
N ALA A 50 5.25 8.69 -12.60
CA ALA A 50 4.67 9.61 -13.55
C ALA A 50 5.74 10.65 -13.93
N GLU A 51 6.23 10.54 -15.16
CA GLU A 51 7.18 11.49 -15.73
C GLU A 51 6.41 12.68 -16.27
N THR A 52 6.52 13.84 -15.61
CA THR A 52 6.04 15.11 -16.16
C THR A 52 7.23 15.87 -16.72
N ALA A 53 7.12 16.41 -17.94
CA ALA A 53 8.17 17.18 -18.61
C ALA A 53 8.71 18.36 -17.78
N GLU A 54 7.92 18.84 -16.81
CA GLU A 54 8.24 19.97 -15.93
C GLU A 54 9.10 19.58 -14.71
N ASN A 55 9.22 18.29 -14.38
CA ASN A 55 9.90 17.83 -13.16
C ASN A 55 11.11 16.94 -13.48
N ALA A 56 12.04 17.48 -14.27
CA ALA A 56 13.36 16.91 -14.43
C ALA A 56 14.13 16.95 -13.09
N GLY A 57 13.94 15.92 -12.26
CA GLY A 57 15.02 15.40 -11.41
C GLY A 57 14.90 15.49 -9.89
N LYS A 58 13.78 15.90 -9.26
CA LYS A 58 13.65 15.78 -7.79
C LYS A 58 12.25 15.44 -7.27
N ASP A 59 11.20 16.03 -7.85
CA ASP A 59 9.82 15.72 -7.47
C ASP A 59 9.15 14.88 -8.56
N TYR A 60 8.69 13.70 -8.21
CA TYR A 60 7.89 12.87 -9.11
C TYR A 60 6.64 12.34 -8.40
N LEU A 61 5.61 12.13 -9.20
CA LEU A 61 4.39 11.48 -8.76
C LEU A 61 4.49 9.98 -9.01
N MET A 62 3.76 9.21 -8.22
CA MET A 62 3.65 7.77 -8.36
C MET A 62 2.20 7.40 -8.67
N ASP A 63 1.95 6.99 -9.90
CA ASP A 63 0.71 6.30 -10.24
C ASP A 63 0.72 4.94 -9.56
N HIS A 64 -0.39 4.55 -8.92
CA HIS A 64 -0.52 3.23 -8.32
C HIS A 64 -1.98 2.79 -8.23
N SER A 65 -2.20 1.48 -8.15
CA SER A 65 -3.54 0.94 -7.87
C SER A 65 -3.93 1.22 -6.42
N SER A 66 -4.97 2.04 -6.20
CA SER A 66 -5.45 2.39 -4.86
C SER A 66 -6.47 1.38 -4.35
N VAL A 67 -5.99 0.20 -3.96
CA VAL A 67 -6.79 -0.93 -3.48
C VAL A 67 -6.27 -1.41 -2.12
N VAL A 68 -7.18 -1.67 -1.19
CA VAL A 68 -6.89 -2.28 0.12
C VAL A 68 -7.38 -3.71 0.14
N TYR A 69 -6.48 -4.67 0.35
CA TYR A 69 -6.81 -6.10 0.38
C TYR A 69 -7.20 -6.58 1.77
N LEU A 70 -8.27 -7.37 1.86
CA LEU A 70 -8.61 -8.17 3.03
C LEU A 70 -8.14 -9.61 2.81
N MET A 71 -7.26 -10.06 3.69
CA MET A 71 -6.67 -11.39 3.68
C MET A 71 -7.08 -12.15 4.95
N ASP A 72 -7.26 -13.46 4.86
CA ASP A 72 -7.49 -14.30 6.04
C ASP A 72 -6.18 -14.60 6.82
N ARG A 73 -6.32 -15.28 7.95
CA ARG A 73 -5.19 -15.68 8.81
C ARG A 73 -4.21 -16.66 8.16
N GLN A 74 -4.60 -17.30 7.05
CA GLN A 74 -3.75 -18.19 6.26
C GLN A 74 -3.12 -17.47 5.05
N GLY A 75 -3.33 -16.16 4.91
CA GLY A 75 -2.83 -15.36 3.81
C GLY A 75 -3.60 -15.53 2.50
N ARG A 76 -4.82 -16.07 2.55
CA ARG A 76 -5.69 -16.20 1.37
C ARG A 76 -6.50 -14.92 1.17
N TYR A 77 -6.67 -14.53 -0.09
CA TYR A 77 -7.49 -13.38 -0.46
C TYR A 77 -8.97 -13.63 -0.15
N ILE A 78 -9.62 -12.65 0.51
CA ILE A 78 -11.06 -12.64 0.77
C ILE A 78 -11.75 -11.67 -0.18
N THR A 79 -11.39 -10.39 -0.08
CA THR A 79 -11.97 -9.29 -0.87
C THR A 79 -11.02 -8.09 -0.90
N HIS A 80 -11.40 -7.02 -1.58
CA HIS A 80 -10.70 -5.74 -1.53
C HIS A 80 -11.65 -4.55 -1.46
N PHE A 81 -11.09 -3.40 -1.09
CA PHE A 81 -11.77 -2.13 -0.97
C PHE A 81 -11.05 -1.06 -1.78
N THR A 82 -11.76 0.01 -2.11
CA THR A 82 -11.19 1.19 -2.77
C THR A 82 -11.29 2.40 -1.86
N HIS A 83 -10.71 3.52 -2.26
CA HIS A 83 -10.85 4.80 -1.56
C HIS A 83 -12.31 5.30 -1.45
N GLN A 84 -13.25 4.70 -2.19
CA GLN A 84 -14.68 5.03 -2.14
C GLN A 84 -15.47 4.15 -1.16
N SER A 85 -14.88 3.05 -0.68
CA SER A 85 -15.53 2.13 0.25
C SER A 85 -15.79 2.81 1.60
N GLN A 86 -16.98 2.64 2.15
CA GLN A 86 -17.34 3.21 3.45
C GLN A 86 -16.77 2.36 4.59
N SER A 87 -16.50 2.98 5.73
CA SER A 87 -16.01 2.28 6.92
C SER A 87 -16.95 1.17 7.38
N THR A 88 -18.27 1.37 7.23
CA THR A 88 -19.30 0.37 7.55
C THR A 88 -19.22 -0.87 6.67
N ASP A 89 -18.86 -0.72 5.39
CA ASP A 89 -18.72 -1.86 4.47
C ASP A 89 -17.50 -2.70 4.86
N ILE A 90 -16.40 -2.01 5.20
CA ILE A 90 -15.16 -2.64 5.66
C ILE A 90 -15.40 -3.39 6.98
N GLU A 91 -16.08 -2.75 7.93
CA GLU A 91 -16.44 -3.35 9.22
C GLU A 91 -17.30 -4.61 9.02
N ALA A 92 -18.36 -4.50 8.22
CA ALA A 92 -19.27 -5.62 7.95
C ALA A 92 -18.54 -6.80 7.29
N ALA A 93 -17.60 -6.54 6.37
CA ALA A 93 -16.78 -7.57 5.78
C ALA A 93 -15.83 -8.23 6.80
N LEU A 94 -15.17 -7.44 7.65
CA LEU A 94 -14.30 -7.96 8.71
C LEU A 94 -15.06 -8.88 9.66
N ARG A 95 -16.24 -8.48 10.13
CA ARG A 95 -17.07 -9.25 11.07
C ARG A 95 -17.50 -10.63 10.56
N LYS A 96 -17.60 -10.82 9.23
CA LYS A 96 -17.94 -12.12 8.63
C LYS A 96 -16.79 -13.13 8.69
N HIS A 97 -15.58 -12.68 8.99
CA HIS A 97 -14.35 -13.48 8.93
C HIS A 97 -13.55 -13.45 10.24
N LEU A 98 -14.12 -12.88 11.30
CA LEU A 98 -13.67 -13.02 12.69
C LEU A 98 -14.29 -14.26 13.32
#